data_AF-A0A645AF36-F1
#
_entry.id   AF-A0A645AF36-F1
#
_cell.length_a   1.000
_cell.length_b   1.000
_cell.length_c   1.000
_cell.angle_alpha   90.00
_cell.angle_beta   90.00
_cell.angle_gamma   90.00
#
_symmetry.space_group_name_H-M   'P 1'
#
loop_
_entity.id
_entity.type
_entity.pdbx_description
1 polymer ?
#
loop_
_entity_poly.entity_id
_entity_poly.type
_entity_poly.pdbx_seq_one_letter_code
_entity_poly.pdbx_strand_id
1 'polypeptide(L)'
;MSSDCEWFEVQLFEPIAPEEFVRQANAAMPDGMSVSDAFEPPEGFGSLSAKLRAALYRAEISFETPVDGEKLKQTLETMLSGEIVVNKRTKSGIRPVDMRPYILEVSVEEVGDGKAVRRVLGKLQADGGLRVDAFIDALLERLDAQATYALHRMRMYFAGDGFLPRLPSE
;
A
#
# COMPACT_ATOMS: atom_id res chain seq x y z
N MET A 1 1.69 -6.86 8.70
CA MET A 1 1.94 -5.68 7.85
C MET A 1 2.50 -4.58 8.72
N SER A 2 3.55 -3.88 8.27
CA SER A 2 4.13 -2.71 8.94
C SER A 2 4.17 -1.51 7.98
N SER A 3 4.60 -0.32 8.43
CA SER A 3 4.71 0.89 7.61
C SER A 3 5.81 1.83 8.08
N ASP A 4 6.32 2.67 7.18
CA ASP A 4 7.28 3.74 7.49
C ASP A 4 6.62 4.95 8.14
N CYS A 5 5.38 5.27 7.73
CA CYS A 5 4.60 6.37 8.26
C CYS A 5 3.10 6.17 8.04
N GLU A 6 2.31 6.88 8.83
CA GLU A 6 0.85 6.94 8.72
C GLU A 6 0.37 8.38 8.64
N TRP A 7 -0.75 8.58 7.96
CA TRP A 7 -1.42 9.87 7.86
C TRP A 7 -2.80 9.77 8.52
N PHE A 8 -3.16 10.78 9.30
CA PHE A 8 -4.46 10.86 9.96
C PHE A 8 -4.96 12.30 9.98
N GLU A 9 -6.27 12.45 10.17
CA GLU A 9 -6.93 13.74 10.34
C GLU A 9 -7.64 13.76 11.69
N VAL A 10 -7.70 14.93 12.33
CA VAL A 10 -8.38 15.14 13.62
C VAL A 10 -9.26 16.37 13.55
N GLN A 11 -10.36 16.35 14.30
CA GLN A 11 -11.17 17.53 14.54
C GLN A 11 -10.81 18.10 15.91
N LEU A 12 -10.51 19.39 15.96
CA LEU A 12 -10.18 20.10 17.18
C LEU A 12 -11.41 20.86 17.70
N PHE A 13 -11.51 21.00 19.02
CA PHE A 13 -12.54 21.82 19.65
C PHE A 13 -12.28 23.32 19.49
N GLU A 14 -11.00 23.70 19.46
CA GLU A 14 -10.53 25.07 19.31
C GLU A 14 -9.37 25.11 18.29
N PRO A 15 -9.15 26.23 17.59
CA PRO A 15 -8.01 26.35 16.68
C PRO A 15 -6.67 26.23 17.42
N ILE A 16 -5.79 25.35 16.94
CA ILE A 16 -4.42 25.18 17.45
C ILE A 16 -3.46 25.29 16.26
N ALA A 17 -2.40 26.09 16.41
CA ALA A 17 -1.38 26.20 15.38
C ALA A 17 -0.71 24.82 15.14
N PRO A 18 -0.37 24.43 13.90
CA PRO A 18 0.15 23.08 13.63
C PRO A 18 1.39 22.69 14.45
N GLU A 19 2.32 23.63 14.66
CA GLU A 19 3.52 23.41 15.48
C GLU A 19 3.18 23.12 16.96
N GLU A 20 2.16 23.82 17.48
CA GLU A 20 1.64 23.61 18.84
C GLU A 20 0.96 22.25 18.95
N PHE A 21 0.18 21.87 17.94
CA PHE A 21 -0.45 20.55 17.87
C PHE A 21 0.59 19.44 17.89
N VAL A 22 1.65 19.53 17.06
CA VAL A 22 2.74 18.55 17.04
C VAL A 22 3.40 18.43 18.41
N ARG A 23 3.66 19.56 19.10
CA ARG A 23 4.25 19.54 20.44
C ARG A 23 3.34 18.86 21.47
N GLN A 24 2.06 19.25 21.53
CA GLN A 24 1.12 18.69 22.50
C GLN A 24 0.84 17.20 22.23
N ALA A 25 0.65 16.83 20.97
CA ALA A 25 0.43 15.45 20.57
C ALA A 25 1.62 14.57 21.00
N ASN A 26 2.85 14.97 20.67
CA ASN A 26 4.05 14.23 21.06
C ASN A 26 4.25 14.13 22.57
N ALA A 27 3.83 15.13 23.35
CA ALA A 27 3.89 15.06 24.81
C ALA A 27 2.92 14.03 25.42
N ALA A 28 1.90 13.62 24.67
CA ALA A 28 0.90 12.63 25.09
C ALA A 28 1.06 11.25 24.41
N MET A 29 1.96 11.13 23.41
CA MET A 29 2.18 9.89 22.69
C MET A 29 2.93 8.85 23.55
N PRO A 30 2.67 7.55 23.35
CA PRO A 30 3.46 6.49 23.97
C PRO A 30 4.88 6.44 23.37
N ASP A 31 5.80 5.86 24.15
CA ASP A 31 7.17 5.60 23.68
C ASP A 31 7.16 4.82 22.36
N GLY A 32 7.97 5.28 21.39
CA GLY A 32 8.07 4.68 20.07
C GLY A 32 7.08 5.23 19.03
N MET A 33 6.21 6.17 19.40
CA MET A 33 5.36 6.91 18.46
C MET A 33 5.65 8.40 18.53
N SER A 34 5.64 9.06 17.37
CA SER A 34 5.71 10.51 17.29
C SER A 34 4.97 11.04 16.06
N VAL A 35 4.42 12.24 16.19
CA VAL A 35 3.90 13.03 15.08
C VAL A 35 5.06 13.85 14.53
N SER A 36 5.41 13.63 13.26
CA SER A 36 6.51 14.31 12.60
C SER A 36 6.13 15.68 12.05
N ASP A 37 4.89 15.85 11.61
CA ASP A 37 4.41 17.08 10.97
C ASP A 37 2.89 17.20 11.06
N ALA A 38 2.38 18.43 10.93
CA ALA A 38 0.96 18.73 10.83
C ALA A 38 0.73 19.99 9.99
N PHE A 39 -0.42 20.08 9.34
CA PHE A 39 -0.85 21.29 8.66
C PHE A 39 -2.36 21.46 8.82
N GLU A 40 -2.82 22.71 8.76
CA GLU A 40 -4.25 23.00 8.68
C GLU A 40 -4.72 22.81 7.23
N PRO A 41 -5.74 21.96 6.98
CA PRO A 41 -6.22 21.74 5.63
C PRO A 41 -6.88 23.02 5.07
N PRO A 42 -6.62 23.41 3.81
CA PRO A 42 -7.27 24.55 3.19
C PRO A 42 -8.79 24.39 3.11
N GLU A 43 -9.51 25.49 2.88
CA GLU A 43 -10.96 25.43 2.66
C GLU A 43 -11.30 24.49 1.49
N GLY A 44 -12.33 23.65 1.67
CA GLY A 44 -12.74 22.68 0.66
C GLY A 44 -11.80 21.48 0.49
N PHE A 45 -10.86 21.24 1.41
CA PHE A 45 -9.94 20.10 1.35
C PHE A 45 -10.65 18.74 1.27
N GLY A 46 -11.83 18.60 1.89
CA GLY A 46 -12.51 17.29 2.02
C GLY A 46 -11.80 16.39 3.03
N SER A 47 -12.06 15.08 2.99
CA SER A 47 -11.39 14.12 3.88
C SER A 47 -10.05 13.64 3.31
N LEU A 48 -9.10 13.34 4.19
CA LEU A 48 -7.83 12.72 3.84
C LEU A 48 -8.03 11.40 3.10
N SER A 49 -9.03 10.61 3.51
CA SER A 49 -9.40 9.35 2.86
C SER A 49 -9.90 9.55 1.42
N ALA A 50 -10.64 10.63 1.13
CA ALA A 50 -11.07 10.97 -0.23
C ALA A 50 -9.91 11.44 -1.11
N LYS A 51 -8.82 11.92 -0.51
CA LYS A 51 -7.60 12.30 -1.22
C LYS A 51 -6.62 11.15 -1.44
N LEU A 52 -6.74 10.02 -0.73
CA LEU A 52 -5.85 8.87 -0.94
C LEU A 52 -5.93 8.37 -2.39
N ARG A 53 -4.78 8.07 -2.99
CA ARG A 53 -4.68 7.63 -4.39
C ARG A 53 -3.95 6.32 -4.56
N ALA A 54 -2.86 6.13 -3.84
CA ALA A 54 -2.02 4.94 -3.97
C ALA A 54 -1.16 4.70 -2.73
N ALA A 55 -0.59 3.51 -2.63
CA ALA A 55 0.51 3.24 -1.73
C ALA A 55 1.58 2.37 -2.39
N LEU A 56 2.83 2.60 -1.97
CA LEU A 56 3.96 1.78 -2.31
C LEU A 56 4.21 0.77 -1.19
N TYR A 57 4.26 -0.50 -1.55
CA TYR A 57 4.55 -1.60 -0.65
C TYR A 57 5.87 -2.26 -1.04
N ARG A 58 6.61 -2.71 -0.02
CA ARG A 58 7.67 -3.71 -0.16
C ARG A 58 7.10 -5.06 0.32
N ALA A 59 7.14 -6.04 -0.56
CA ALA A 59 6.75 -7.42 -0.28
C ALA A 59 8.00 -8.30 -0.26
N GLU A 60 8.23 -8.93 0.89
CA GLU A 60 9.34 -9.86 1.10
C GLU A 60 8.77 -11.27 1.17
N ILE A 61 9.12 -12.11 0.20
CA ILE A 61 8.61 -13.46 0.03
C ILE A 61 9.72 -14.44 0.38
N SER A 62 9.44 -15.37 1.28
CA SER A 62 10.34 -16.46 1.67
C SER A 62 9.71 -17.78 1.26
N PHE A 63 10.28 -18.42 0.23
CA PHE A 63 9.81 -19.68 -0.31
C PHE A 63 10.31 -20.86 0.52
N GLU A 64 9.45 -21.85 0.74
CA GLU A 64 9.86 -23.10 1.40
C GLU A 64 10.81 -23.92 0.53
N THR A 65 10.60 -23.89 -0.79
CA THR A 65 11.49 -24.46 -1.79
C THR A 65 11.91 -23.36 -2.77
N PRO A 66 13.21 -23.23 -3.12
CA PRO A 66 13.66 -22.22 -4.07
C PRO A 66 12.88 -22.27 -5.38
N VAL A 67 12.36 -21.12 -5.79
CA VAL A 67 11.72 -20.93 -7.09
C VAL A 67 12.75 -20.37 -8.07
N ASP A 68 12.78 -20.92 -9.28
CA ASP A 68 13.61 -20.40 -10.36
C ASP A 68 13.25 -18.93 -10.68
N GLY A 69 14.27 -18.08 -10.74
CA GLY A 69 14.09 -16.64 -10.91
C GLY A 69 13.48 -16.26 -12.26
N GLU A 70 13.77 -17.02 -13.31
CA GLU A 70 13.21 -16.78 -14.64
C GLU A 70 11.74 -17.23 -14.70
N LYS A 71 11.39 -18.38 -14.09
CA LYS A 71 10.00 -18.80 -13.89
C LYS A 71 9.21 -17.71 -13.16
N LEU A 72 9.75 -17.20 -12.04
CA LEU A 72 9.12 -16.14 -11.25
C LEU A 72 8.84 -14.88 -12.08
N LYS A 73 9.81 -14.46 -12.89
CA LYS A 73 9.69 -13.31 -13.79
C LYS A 73 8.62 -13.55 -14.86
N GLN A 74 8.67 -14.67 -15.57
CA GLN A 74 7.71 -15.01 -16.63
C GLN A 74 6.27 -15.13 -16.11
N THR A 75 6.09 -15.74 -14.93
CA THR A 75 4.77 -15.82 -14.28
C THR A 75 4.24 -14.44 -13.94
N LEU A 76 5.08 -13.55 -13.40
CA LEU A 76 4.69 -12.18 -13.11
C LEU A 76 4.32 -11.40 -14.37
N GLU A 77 5.13 -11.48 -15.42
CA GLU A 77 4.86 -10.82 -16.71
C GLU A 77 3.53 -11.31 -17.32
N THR A 78 3.31 -12.62 -17.32
CA THR A 78 2.05 -13.22 -17.78
C THR A 78 0.86 -12.72 -16.96
N MET A 79 1.00 -12.72 -15.63
CA MET A 79 -0.03 -12.25 -14.71
C MET A 79 -0.36 -10.76 -14.92
N LEU A 80 0.64 -9.93 -15.19
CA LEU A 80 0.47 -8.50 -15.46
C LEU A 80 -0.01 -8.18 -16.89
N SER A 81 -0.01 -9.15 -17.80
CA SER A 81 -0.59 -9.01 -19.14
C SER A 81 -2.08 -9.35 -19.24
N GLY A 82 -2.66 -9.95 -18.18
CA GLY A 82 -4.03 -10.42 -18.17
C GLY A 82 -4.82 -10.00 -16.92
N GLU A 83 -6.03 -10.54 -16.80
CA GLU A 83 -6.88 -10.34 -15.63
C GLU A 83 -6.32 -11.08 -14.41
N ILE A 84 -6.45 -10.45 -13.24
CA ILE A 84 -6.08 -11.03 -11.95
C ILE A 84 -7.35 -11.06 -11.09
N VAL A 85 -8.16 -12.09 -11.33
CA VAL A 85 -9.45 -12.25 -10.66
C VAL A 85 -9.24 -12.78 -9.25
N VAL A 86 -9.76 -12.05 -8.25
CA VAL A 86 -9.84 -12.51 -6.86
C VAL A 86 -11.24 -12.43 -6.31
N ASN A 87 -11.53 -13.36 -5.38
CA ASN A 87 -12.79 -13.40 -4.68
C ASN A 87 -12.83 -12.33 -3.58
N LYS A 88 -13.76 -11.38 -3.70
CA LYS A 88 -14.03 -10.34 -2.69
C LYS A 88 -15.30 -10.71 -1.94
N ARG A 89 -15.19 -10.86 -0.62
CA ARG A 89 -16.35 -11.02 0.26
C ARG A 89 -17.03 -9.66 0.47
N THR A 90 -18.33 -9.62 0.27
CA THR A 90 -19.18 -8.44 0.49
C THR A 90 -20.34 -8.80 1.42
N LYS A 91 -21.11 -7.80 1.87
CA LYS A 91 -22.37 -8.02 2.60
C LYS A 91 -23.37 -8.90 1.83
N SER A 92 -23.27 -8.91 0.50
CA SER A 92 -24.16 -9.66 -0.40
C SER A 92 -23.59 -11.01 -0.88
N GLY A 93 -22.46 -11.47 -0.31
CA GLY A 93 -21.79 -12.70 -0.72
C GLY A 93 -20.42 -12.47 -1.37
N ILE A 94 -19.87 -13.53 -1.95
CA ILE A 94 -18.55 -13.52 -2.61
C ILE A 94 -18.75 -13.14 -4.08
N ARG A 95 -17.98 -12.16 -4.58
CA ARG A 95 -17.97 -11.78 -5.99
C ARG A 95 -16.54 -11.74 -6.53
N PRO A 96 -16.31 -12.19 -7.78
CA PRO A 96 -15.03 -12.03 -8.44
C PRO A 96 -14.79 -10.55 -8.77
N VAL A 97 -13.56 -10.08 -8.57
CA VAL A 97 -13.11 -8.73 -8.93
C VAL A 97 -11.74 -8.86 -9.58
N ASP A 98 -11.57 -8.28 -10.76
CA ASP A 98 -10.26 -8.14 -11.37
C ASP A 98 -9.47 -7.02 -10.65
N MET A 99 -8.33 -7.36 -10.08
CA MET A 99 -7.46 -6.39 -9.41
C MET A 99 -6.44 -5.73 -10.34
N ARG A 100 -6.26 -6.25 -11.56
CA ARG A 100 -5.21 -5.79 -12.48
C ARG A 100 -5.23 -4.27 -12.72
N PRO A 101 -6.38 -3.60 -12.87
CA PRO A 101 -6.44 -2.14 -13.05
C PRO A 101 -5.94 -1.32 -11.85
N TYR A 102 -5.81 -1.94 -10.68
CA TYR A 102 -5.31 -1.28 -9.46
C TYR A 102 -3.79 -1.39 -9.30
N ILE A 103 -3.10 -2.17 -10.13
CA ILE A 103 -1.64 -2.28 -10.09
C ILE A 103 -1.04 -1.25 -11.03
N LEU A 104 -0.30 -0.28 -10.46
CA LEU A 104 0.37 0.78 -11.21
C LEU A 104 1.78 0.34 -11.64
N GLU A 105 2.54 -0.23 -10.71
CA GLU A 105 3.91 -0.69 -10.96
C GLU A 105 4.22 -1.90 -10.09
N VAL A 106 4.98 -2.84 -10.64
CA VAL A 106 5.66 -3.89 -9.87
C VAL A 106 7.11 -3.92 -10.30
N SER A 107 8.03 -3.76 -9.35
CA SER A 107 9.47 -3.84 -9.60
C SER A 107 10.15 -4.88 -8.72
N VAL A 108 11.25 -5.42 -9.22
CA VAL A 108 12.07 -6.45 -8.57
C VAL A 108 13.22 -5.78 -7.87
N GLU A 109 13.34 -5.96 -6.55
CA GLU A 109 14.55 -5.55 -5.82
C GLU A 109 15.55 -6.70 -5.73
N GLU A 110 15.06 -7.91 -5.42
CA GLU A 110 15.90 -9.06 -5.14
C GLU A 110 15.20 -10.36 -5.56
N VAL A 111 15.98 -11.31 -6.10
CA VAL A 111 15.57 -12.70 -6.36
C VAL A 111 16.80 -13.59 -6.18
N GLY A 112 16.71 -14.57 -5.29
CA GLY A 112 17.80 -15.52 -5.03
C GLY A 112 17.61 -16.24 -3.70
N ASP A 113 18.27 -17.38 -3.53
CA ASP A 113 18.37 -18.10 -2.24
C ASP A 113 17.03 -18.36 -1.53
N GLY A 114 15.98 -18.70 -2.31
CA GLY A 114 14.64 -18.94 -1.77
C GLY A 114 13.91 -17.68 -1.30
N LYS A 115 14.37 -16.50 -1.70
CA LYS A 115 13.76 -15.21 -1.39
C LYS A 115 13.46 -14.39 -2.64
N ALA A 116 12.42 -13.59 -2.55
CA ALA A 116 12.12 -12.55 -3.52
C ALA A 116 11.63 -11.30 -2.83
N VAL A 117 12.16 -10.15 -3.25
CA VAL A 117 11.70 -8.84 -2.79
C VAL A 117 11.12 -8.07 -3.95
N ARG A 118 9.94 -7.51 -3.73
CA ARG A 118 9.18 -6.76 -4.74
C ARG A 118 8.72 -5.43 -4.19
N ARG A 119 8.78 -4.39 -5.02
CA ARG A 119 8.02 -3.16 -4.81
C ARG A 119 6.73 -3.24 -5.59
N VAL A 120 5.62 -2.90 -4.96
CA VAL A 120 4.29 -2.90 -5.57
C VAL A 120 3.66 -1.54 -5.31
N LEU A 121 3.45 -0.78 -6.38
CA LEU A 121 2.69 0.47 -6.35
C LEU A 121 1.25 0.16 -6.76
N GLY A 122 0.32 0.33 -5.84
CA GLY A 122 -1.09 0.03 -6.04
C GLY A 122 -1.99 1.22 -5.80
N LYS A 123 -3.03 1.38 -6.62
CA LYS A 123 -4.11 2.34 -6.37
C LYS A 123 -4.84 1.99 -5.08
N LEU A 124 -5.21 3.01 -4.32
CA LEU A 124 -6.04 2.96 -3.13
C LEU A 124 -7.09 4.07 -3.28
N GLN A 125 -8.25 3.75 -3.85
CA GLN A 125 -9.36 4.67 -4.03
C GLN A 125 -10.61 4.15 -3.32
N ALA A 126 -11.60 5.03 -3.13
CA ALA A 126 -12.81 4.71 -2.39
C ALA A 126 -13.70 3.66 -3.08
N ASP A 127 -13.64 3.59 -4.42
CA ASP A 127 -14.37 2.63 -5.25
C ASP A 127 -13.63 1.29 -5.41
N GLY A 128 -12.34 1.24 -5.07
CA GLY A 128 -11.53 0.04 -5.13
C GLY A 128 -10.05 0.34 -4.89
N GLY A 129 -9.32 -0.69 -4.47
CA GLY A 129 -7.88 -0.57 -4.25
C GLY A 129 -7.20 -1.91 -4.32
N LEU A 130 -5.91 -1.87 -4.61
CA LEU A 130 -5.08 -3.06 -4.64
C LEU A 130 -5.00 -3.65 -3.24
N ARG A 131 -5.47 -4.90 -3.10
CA ARG A 131 -5.13 -5.76 -1.98
C ARG A 131 -3.80 -6.42 -2.29
N VAL A 132 -2.70 -5.87 -1.77
CA VAL A 132 -1.35 -6.34 -2.09
C VAL A 132 -1.11 -7.78 -1.60
N ASP A 133 -1.69 -8.16 -0.46
CA ASP A 133 -1.76 -9.54 0.03
C ASP A 133 -2.38 -10.47 -1.02
N ALA A 134 -3.55 -10.11 -1.55
CA ALA A 134 -4.25 -10.91 -2.54
C ALA A 134 -3.47 -11.00 -3.88
N PHE A 135 -2.73 -9.94 -4.23
CA PHE A 135 -1.83 -9.97 -5.37
C PHE A 135 -0.68 -10.96 -5.18
N ILE A 136 -0.03 -10.95 -4.00
CA ILE A 136 1.03 -11.91 -3.68
C ILE A 136 0.47 -13.33 -3.62
N ASP A 137 -0.68 -13.56 -3.00
CA ASP A 137 -1.35 -14.87 -2.96
C ASP A 137 -1.60 -15.40 -4.39
N ALA A 138 -2.12 -14.55 -5.27
CA ALA A 138 -2.40 -14.90 -6.66
C ALA A 138 -1.14 -15.17 -7.49
N LEU A 139 0.00 -14.57 -7.12
CA LEU A 139 1.30 -14.89 -7.72
C LEU A 139 1.80 -16.26 -7.23
N LEU A 140 1.72 -16.53 -5.93
CA LEU A 140 2.14 -17.80 -5.33
C LEU A 140 1.32 -18.98 -5.87
N GLU A 141 0.02 -18.79 -6.04
CA GLU A 141 -0.88 -19.79 -6.64
C GLU A 141 -0.46 -20.13 -8.07
N ARG A 142 -0.15 -19.12 -8.91
CA ARG A 142 0.31 -19.33 -10.30
C ARG A 142 1.70 -19.98 -10.38
N LEU A 143 2.53 -19.79 -9.36
CA LEU A 143 3.85 -20.42 -9.27
C LEU A 143 3.77 -21.86 -8.79
N ASP A 144 2.64 -22.27 -8.22
CA ASP A 144 2.48 -23.50 -7.43
C ASP A 144 3.55 -23.58 -6.33
N ALA A 145 3.72 -22.47 -5.60
CA ALA A 145 4.79 -22.30 -4.62
C ALA A 145 4.24 -22.09 -3.20
N GLN A 146 4.85 -22.78 -2.24
CA GLN A 146 4.61 -22.55 -0.81
C GLN A 146 5.61 -21.52 -0.31
N ALA A 147 5.10 -20.45 0.29
CA ALA A 147 5.90 -19.35 0.81
C ALA A 147 5.17 -18.62 1.94
N THR A 148 5.96 -17.94 2.77
CA THR A 148 5.46 -16.90 3.67
C THR A 148 5.87 -15.54 3.11
N TYR A 149 5.13 -14.48 3.48
CA TYR A 149 5.52 -13.14 3.09
C TYR A 149 5.27 -12.09 4.17
N ALA A 150 6.12 -11.06 4.17
CA ALA A 150 5.96 -9.85 4.95
C ALA A 150 5.63 -8.68 4.01
N LEU A 151 4.69 -7.84 4.44
CA LEU A 151 4.28 -6.64 3.73
C LEU A 151 4.62 -5.42 4.56
N HIS A 152 5.30 -4.46 3.93
CA HIS A 152 5.66 -3.20 4.53
C HIS A 152 5.22 -2.04 3.63
N ARG A 153 4.36 -1.14 4.12
CA ARG A 153 3.93 0.05 3.38
C ARG A 153 4.96 1.16 3.53
N MET A 154 5.68 1.44 2.47
CA MET A 154 6.76 2.44 2.46
C MET A 154 6.23 3.87 2.33
N ARG A 155 5.15 4.07 1.55
CA ARG A 155 4.63 5.40 1.27
C ARG A 155 3.16 5.38 0.88
N MET A 156 2.46 6.46 1.20
CA MET A 156 1.10 6.76 0.74
C MET A 156 1.14 8.00 -0.15
N TYR A 157 0.28 8.02 -1.16
CA TYR A 157 0.19 9.10 -2.13
C TYR A 157 -1.22 9.62 -2.22
N PHE A 158 -1.34 10.94 -2.38
CA PHE A 158 -2.61 11.66 -2.33
C PHE A 158 -2.79 12.56 -3.55
N ALA A 159 -4.02 13.02 -3.77
CA ALA A 159 -4.35 14.05 -4.75
C ALA A 159 -3.55 15.34 -4.49
N GLY A 160 -3.17 16.03 -5.57
CA GLY A 160 -2.14 17.08 -5.59
C GLY A 160 -2.45 18.41 -4.88
N ASP A 161 -3.32 18.42 -3.88
CA ASP A 161 -3.66 19.64 -3.15
C ASP A 161 -2.79 19.73 -1.89
N GLY A 162 -1.76 20.60 -1.91
CA GLY A 162 -0.97 20.97 -0.73
C GLY A 162 0.25 20.08 -0.42
N PHE A 163 0.48 19.86 0.89
CA PHE A 163 1.68 19.27 1.49
C PHE A 163 1.76 17.74 1.42
N LEU A 164 0.68 17.08 0.96
CA LEU A 164 0.63 15.62 0.93
C LEU A 164 1.55 15.04 -0.16
N PRO A 165 2.21 13.89 0.08
CA PRO A 165 3.03 13.24 -0.91
C PRO A 165 2.23 12.89 -2.17
N ARG A 166 2.78 13.23 -3.34
CA ARG A 166 2.16 12.97 -4.64
C ARG A 166 2.75 11.72 -5.27
N LEU A 167 1.93 11.05 -6.08
CA LEU A 167 2.41 9.97 -6.95
C LEU A 167 3.58 10.51 -7.81
N PRO A 168 4.71 9.80 -7.87
CA PRO A 168 5.76 10.13 -8.83
C PRO A 168 5.17 9.94 -10.23
N SER A 169 5.15 11.02 -11.03
CA SER A 169 4.57 11.12 -12.38
C SER A 169 3.06 10.85 -12.51
N GLU A 170 2.30 11.95 -12.62
CA GLU A 170 1.32 12.09 -13.70
C GLU A 170 2.01 12.73 -14.91
#